data_AF-A0A9P7KD17-F1
#
_entry.id   AF-A0A9P7KD17-F1
#
_cell.length_a   1.000
_cell.length_b   1.000
_cell.length_c   1.000
_cell.angle_alpha   90.00
_cell.angle_beta   90.00
_cell.angle_gamma   90.00
#
_symmetry.space_group_name_H-M   'P 1'
#
loop_
_entity.id
_entity.type
_entity.pdbx_description
1 polymer ?
#
loop_
_entity_poly.entity_id
_entity_poly.type
_entity_poly.pdbx_seq_one_letter_code
_entity_poly.pdbx_strand_id
1 'polypeptide(L)'
;MDHRDYEHQSLVAPTPEFLASVKVFPLIPSLKKDAILTASDINFTIVRPIVQKYARLKNMAVVYSCLVVRHYFLSESEGDLANAGVMQSRATLCEILAMKLLSRFASNHIQLVAVLTTRWNPLAGATSDIVEQVSQSVGGDEDIDSAQSAIEMAISTKAKAFLASPVSQKVVNDIYSGRIVFTLSGSRSILADNYKPRAIEIYNSRNAPFLDHYRSAIHRRIPILDF
;
A
#
# COMPACT_ATOMS: atom_id res chain seq x y z
N MET A 1 12.16 40.11 0.94
CA MET A 1 11.69 39.16 -0.09
C MET A 1 12.82 38.15 -0.24
N ASP A 2 12.85 37.17 0.65
CA ASP A 2 13.93 36.18 0.72
C ASP A 2 13.51 34.93 -0.06
N HIS A 3 14.27 34.63 -1.11
CA HIS A 3 14.03 33.53 -2.05
C HIS A 3 14.41 32.14 -1.48
N ARG A 4 14.37 31.93 -0.15
CA ARG A 4 14.84 30.68 0.50
C ARG A 4 13.77 29.86 1.21
N ASP A 5 12.50 30.24 1.12
CA ASP A 5 11.40 29.57 1.84
C ASP A 5 10.58 28.58 0.98
N TYR A 6 11.01 28.26 -0.25
CA TYR A 6 10.23 27.41 -1.17
C TYR A 6 10.73 25.97 -1.36
N GLU A 7 11.82 25.53 -0.69
CA GLU A 7 12.38 24.18 -0.90
C GLU A 7 12.26 23.21 0.28
N HIS A 8 11.66 23.61 1.40
CA HIS A 8 11.39 22.72 2.53
C HIS A 8 9.88 22.54 2.79
N GLN A 9 9.13 22.14 1.76
CA GLN A 9 7.85 21.45 2.03
C GLN A 9 8.17 20.01 2.46
N SER A 10 8.61 19.94 3.70
CA SER A 10 8.95 18.81 4.54
C SER A 10 8.47 17.44 4.02
N LEU A 11 9.44 16.64 3.60
CA LEU A 11 9.42 15.21 3.32
C LEU A 11 9.04 14.40 4.60
N VAL A 12 7.85 14.64 5.13
CA VAL A 12 7.38 14.01 6.37
C VAL A 12 6.58 12.77 5.99
N ALA A 13 6.95 11.62 6.56
CA ALA A 13 6.17 10.41 6.46
C ALA A 13 4.75 10.66 6.97
N PRO A 14 3.71 10.05 6.36
CA PRO A 14 2.35 10.23 6.86
C PRO A 14 2.26 9.77 8.31
N THR A 15 1.65 10.61 9.15
CA THR A 15 1.49 10.33 10.57
C THR A 15 0.52 9.17 10.79
N PRO A 16 0.71 8.38 11.86
CA PRO A 16 -0.15 7.22 12.14
C PRO A 16 -1.63 7.63 12.31
N GLU A 17 -1.90 8.82 12.87
CA GLU A 17 -3.27 9.34 13.02
C GLU A 17 -3.90 9.63 11.65
N PHE A 18 -3.11 10.18 10.71
CA PHE A 18 -3.57 10.40 9.34
C PHE A 18 -3.92 9.06 8.69
N LEU A 19 -3.05 8.05 8.80
CA LEU A 19 -3.28 6.72 8.24
C LEU A 19 -4.54 6.07 8.82
N ALA A 20 -4.77 6.17 10.13
CA ALA A 20 -5.97 5.63 10.78
C ALA A 20 -7.27 6.32 10.32
N SER A 21 -7.20 7.61 9.94
CA SER A 21 -8.36 8.36 9.44
C SER A 21 -8.77 8.02 8.01
N VAL A 22 -7.91 7.33 7.25
CA VAL A 22 -8.16 7.01 5.85
C VAL A 22 -9.26 5.97 5.72
N LYS A 23 -10.33 6.34 5.01
CA LYS A 23 -11.43 5.44 4.68
C LYS A 23 -11.06 4.58 3.48
N VAL A 24 -11.03 3.26 3.66
CA VAL A 24 -10.67 2.27 2.64
C VAL A 24 -11.92 1.59 2.10
N PHE A 25 -12.80 1.13 3.00
CA PHE A 25 -13.98 0.34 2.66
C PHE A 25 -14.85 1.00 1.58
N PRO A 26 -15.19 2.30 1.61
CA PRO A 26 -16.05 2.91 0.57
C PRO A 26 -15.45 2.89 -0.84
N LEU A 27 -14.11 2.81 -0.96
CA LEU A 27 -13.43 2.75 -2.25
C LEU A 27 -13.64 1.40 -2.94
N ILE A 28 -13.66 0.30 -2.18
CA ILE A 28 -13.68 -1.05 -2.73
C ILE A 28 -14.98 -1.32 -3.53
N PRO A 29 -16.20 -1.10 -2.99
CA PRO A 29 -17.44 -1.25 -3.76
C PRO A 29 -17.54 -0.28 -4.93
N SER A 30 -17.05 0.95 -4.77
CA SER A 30 -17.07 1.97 -5.82
C SER A 30 -16.19 1.55 -7.01
N LEU A 31 -14.97 1.08 -6.74
CA LEU A 31 -14.04 0.57 -7.74
C LEU A 31 -14.56 -0.70 -8.41
N LYS A 32 -15.13 -1.63 -7.62
CA LYS A 32 -15.77 -2.84 -8.13
C LYS A 32 -16.89 -2.49 -9.11
N LYS A 33 -17.76 -1.54 -8.75
CA LYS A 33 -18.85 -1.07 -9.63
C LYS A 33 -18.31 -0.48 -10.93
N ASP A 34 -17.33 0.42 -10.84
CA ASP A 34 -16.73 1.04 -12.03
C ASP A 34 -16.07 0.00 -12.94
N ALA A 35 -15.37 -1.00 -12.39
CA ALA A 35 -14.74 -2.08 -13.16
C ALA A 35 -15.75 -3.07 -13.79
N ILE A 36 -16.92 -3.26 -13.18
CA ILE A 36 -17.99 -4.10 -13.75
C ILE A 36 -18.61 -3.44 -15.00
N LEU A 37 -18.83 -2.12 -14.93
CA LEU A 37 -19.47 -1.34 -15.99
C LEU A 37 -18.59 -1.19 -17.24
N THR A 38 -17.28 -1.35 -17.10
CA THR A 38 -16.32 -1.43 -18.20
C THR A 38 -16.27 -2.87 -18.72
N ALA A 39 -17.34 -3.29 -19.39
CA ALA A 39 -17.46 -4.64 -19.91
C ALA A 39 -16.42 -4.90 -21.03
N SER A 40 -15.61 -5.94 -20.80
CA SER A 40 -14.68 -6.64 -21.70
C SER A 40 -13.51 -5.88 -22.35
N ASP A 41 -13.67 -4.64 -22.81
CA ASP A 41 -12.64 -3.96 -23.62
C ASP A 41 -11.86 -2.91 -22.84
N ILE A 42 -10.56 -3.16 -22.64
CA ILE A 42 -9.64 -2.23 -21.99
C ILE A 42 -9.30 -1.10 -22.97
N ASN A 43 -10.20 -0.12 -23.06
CA ASN A 43 -9.99 1.07 -23.88
C ASN A 43 -9.38 2.21 -23.05
N PHE A 44 -8.31 2.82 -23.56
CA PHE A 44 -7.61 3.94 -22.89
C PHE A 44 -8.55 5.12 -22.59
N THR A 45 -9.55 5.33 -23.45
CA THR A 45 -10.62 6.33 -23.30
C THR A 45 -11.44 6.13 -22.03
N ILE A 46 -11.58 4.89 -21.56
CA ILE A 46 -12.36 4.53 -20.37
C ILE A 46 -11.50 4.57 -19.11
N VAL A 47 -10.24 4.13 -19.21
CA VAL A 47 -9.30 4.11 -18.07
C VAL A 47 -9.02 5.53 -17.55
N ARG A 48 -8.78 6.48 -18.45
CA ARG A 48 -8.41 7.86 -18.09
C ARG A 48 -9.41 8.58 -17.18
N PRO A 49 -10.73 8.63 -17.46
CA PRO A 49 -11.70 9.29 -16.58
C PRO A 49 -11.81 8.62 -15.21
N ILE A 50 -11.71 7.29 -15.15
CA ILE A 50 -11.71 6.53 -13.89
C ILE A 50 -10.48 6.93 -13.05
N VAL A 51 -9.28 6.90 -13.64
CA VAL A 51 -8.06 7.33 -12.97
C VAL A 51 -8.18 8.77 -12.47
N GLN A 52 -8.75 9.68 -13.26
CA GLN A 52 -8.95 11.07 -12.84
C GLN A 52 -9.95 11.19 -11.67
N LYS A 53 -11.06 10.45 -11.70
CA LYS A 53 -12.05 10.40 -10.62
C LYS A 53 -11.41 10.01 -9.30
N TYR A 54 -10.66 8.91 -9.28
CA TYR A 54 -10.01 8.41 -8.07
C TYR A 54 -8.79 9.22 -7.65
N ALA A 55 -8.03 9.80 -8.59
CA ALA A 55 -6.92 10.69 -8.27
C ALA A 55 -7.36 11.98 -7.57
N ARG A 56 -8.58 12.47 -7.83
CA ARG A 56 -9.14 13.66 -7.15
C ARG A 56 -9.38 13.42 -5.66
N LEU A 57 -9.61 12.18 -5.24
CA LEU A 57 -9.87 11.83 -3.84
C LEU A 57 -8.61 11.97 -2.96
N LYS A 58 -7.41 12.00 -3.56
CA LYS A 58 -6.11 12.06 -2.86
C LYS A 58 -5.95 11.03 -1.73
N ASN A 59 -6.66 9.90 -1.83
CA ASN A 59 -6.63 8.83 -0.84
C ASN A 59 -5.46 7.87 -1.15
N MET A 60 -4.56 7.66 -0.19
CA MET A 60 -3.38 6.81 -0.36
C MET A 60 -3.73 5.31 -0.49
N ALA A 61 -4.85 4.87 0.10
CA ALA A 61 -5.31 3.48 0.04
C ALA A 61 -5.93 3.10 -1.31
N VAL A 62 -6.02 4.03 -2.27
CA VAL A 62 -6.63 3.78 -3.58
C VAL A 62 -5.92 2.67 -4.37
N VAL A 63 -4.59 2.63 -4.32
CA VAL A 63 -3.78 1.62 -5.04
C VAL A 63 -4.01 0.24 -4.42
N TYR A 64 -4.01 0.17 -3.09
CA TYR A 64 -4.37 -1.04 -2.35
C TYR A 64 -5.78 -1.51 -2.72
N SER A 65 -6.76 -0.60 -2.72
CA SER A 65 -8.17 -0.90 -3.02
C SER A 65 -8.33 -1.48 -4.44
N CYS A 66 -7.60 -0.96 -5.44
CA CYS A 66 -7.59 -1.54 -6.78
C CYS A 66 -7.08 -2.99 -6.79
N LEU A 67 -6.05 -3.30 -6.00
CA LEU A 67 -5.47 -4.64 -5.92
C LEU A 67 -6.36 -5.61 -5.12
N VAL A 68 -7.09 -5.13 -4.11
CA VAL A 68 -8.14 -5.92 -3.43
C VAL A 68 -9.26 -6.28 -4.39
N VAL A 69 -9.74 -5.32 -5.19
CA VAL A 69 -10.77 -5.60 -6.21
C VAL A 69 -10.26 -6.55 -7.29
N ARG A 70 -8.97 -6.47 -7.65
CA ARG A 70 -8.31 -7.45 -8.52
C ARG A 70 -8.33 -8.86 -7.91
N HIS A 71 -8.00 -9.00 -6.63
CA HIS A 71 -8.07 -10.29 -5.93
C HIS A 71 -9.48 -10.89 -6.02
N TYR A 72 -10.51 -10.08 -5.73
CA TYR A 72 -11.90 -10.50 -5.85
C TYR A 72 -12.23 -11.04 -7.25
N PHE A 73 -11.90 -10.32 -8.33
CA PHE A 73 -12.19 -10.80 -9.68
C PHE A 73 -11.41 -12.08 -10.06
N LEU A 74 -10.20 -12.27 -9.52
CA LEU A 74 -9.48 -13.52 -9.72
C LEU A 74 -10.16 -14.70 -9.02
N SER A 75 -10.58 -14.52 -7.78
CA SER A 75 -11.34 -15.54 -7.04
C SER A 75 -12.66 -15.89 -7.74
N GLU A 76 -13.39 -14.89 -8.24
CA GLU A 76 -14.63 -15.13 -9.00
C GLU A 76 -14.36 -15.81 -10.35
N SER A 77 -13.23 -15.53 -11.00
CA SER A 77 -12.83 -16.22 -12.24
C SER A 77 -12.55 -17.70 -12.02
N GLU A 78 -12.11 -18.09 -10.83
CA GLU A 78 -11.85 -19.49 -10.47
C GLU A 78 -13.16 -20.22 -10.13
N GLY A 79 -14.14 -19.51 -9.54
CA GLY A 79 -15.45 -20.06 -9.19
C GLY A 79 -16.46 -20.12 -10.34
N ASP A 80 -16.52 -19.09 -11.19
CA ASP A 80 -17.44 -19.00 -12.33
C ASP A 80 -16.69 -19.09 -13.67
N LEU A 81 -16.55 -20.33 -14.17
CA LEU A 81 -15.87 -20.64 -15.42
C LEU A 81 -16.55 -20.03 -16.66
N ALA A 82 -17.87 -19.79 -16.61
CA ALA A 82 -18.61 -19.24 -17.76
C ALA A 82 -18.22 -17.78 -18.03
N ASN A 83 -17.95 -17.02 -16.97
CA ASN A 83 -17.55 -15.62 -17.05
C ASN A 83 -16.04 -15.39 -16.77
N ALA A 84 -15.25 -16.46 -16.66
CA ALA A 84 -13.83 -16.39 -16.30
C ALA A 84 -13.04 -15.40 -17.16
N GLY A 85 -13.24 -15.39 -18.48
CA GLY A 85 -12.56 -14.45 -19.38
C GLY A 85 -12.87 -12.99 -19.07
N VAL A 86 -14.14 -12.67 -18.77
CA VAL A 86 -14.56 -11.30 -18.40
C VAL A 86 -13.98 -10.90 -17.04
N MET A 87 -13.97 -11.83 -16.08
CA MET A 87 -13.41 -11.57 -14.75
C MET A 87 -11.89 -11.37 -14.80
N GLN A 88 -11.17 -12.12 -15.62
CA GLN A 88 -9.74 -11.90 -15.87
C GLN A 88 -9.48 -10.53 -16.50
N SER A 89 -10.24 -10.12 -17.52
CA SER A 89 -10.12 -8.79 -18.11
C SER A 89 -10.36 -7.67 -17.09
N ARG A 90 -11.35 -7.84 -16.20
CA ARG A 90 -11.61 -6.90 -15.08
C ARG A 90 -10.46 -6.87 -14.07
N ALA A 91 -9.88 -8.01 -13.73
CA ALA A 91 -8.70 -8.09 -12.88
C ALA A 91 -7.50 -7.36 -13.51
N THR A 92 -7.27 -7.54 -14.82
CA THR A 92 -6.24 -6.81 -15.57
C THR A 92 -6.51 -5.31 -15.60
N LEU A 93 -7.76 -4.87 -15.76
CA LEU A 93 -8.12 -3.46 -15.68
C LEU A 93 -7.77 -2.87 -14.31
N CYS A 94 -8.10 -3.55 -13.22
CA CYS A 94 -7.75 -3.12 -11.86
C CYS A 94 -6.23 -2.98 -11.67
N GLU A 95 -5.44 -3.85 -12.28
CA GLU A 95 -3.97 -3.74 -12.30
C GLU A 95 -3.49 -2.49 -13.05
N ILE A 96 -4.08 -2.20 -14.21
CA ILE A 96 -3.78 -0.99 -14.99
C ILE A 96 -4.16 0.27 -14.21
N LEU A 97 -5.33 0.28 -13.57
CA LEU A 97 -5.77 1.40 -12.72
C LEU A 97 -4.79 1.62 -11.56
N ALA A 98 -4.37 0.55 -10.88
CA ALA A 98 -3.39 0.63 -9.80
C ALA A 98 -2.08 1.26 -10.27
N MET A 99 -1.54 0.84 -11.43
CA MET A 99 -0.32 1.43 -12.02
C MET A 99 -0.46 2.93 -12.32
N LYS A 100 -1.57 3.30 -12.97
CA LYS A 100 -1.80 4.70 -13.37
C LYS A 100 -2.04 5.61 -12.16
N LEU A 101 -2.73 5.11 -11.13
CA LEU A 101 -2.95 5.83 -9.88
C LEU A 101 -1.66 5.94 -9.07
N LEU A 102 -0.84 4.89 -9.00
CA LEU A 102 0.46 4.92 -8.33
C LEU A 102 1.37 6.01 -8.90
N SER A 103 1.38 6.17 -10.22
CA SER A 103 2.15 7.21 -10.90
C SER A 103 1.75 8.64 -10.50
N ARG A 104 0.55 8.85 -9.94
CA ARG A 104 0.12 10.16 -9.42
C ARG A 104 0.81 10.55 -8.11
N PHE A 105 1.36 9.58 -7.39
CA PHE A 105 2.11 9.80 -6.16
C PHE A 105 3.62 9.91 -6.41
N ALA A 106 4.08 9.75 -7.65
CA ALA A 106 5.50 9.75 -7.99
C ALA A 106 6.22 11.09 -7.75
N SER A 107 5.48 12.21 -7.63
CA SER A 107 6.03 13.53 -7.34
C SER A 107 6.61 13.64 -5.94
N ASN A 108 6.07 12.90 -4.97
CA ASN A 108 6.59 12.84 -3.61
C ASN A 108 7.03 11.41 -3.29
N HIS A 109 8.33 11.20 -3.24
CA HIS A 109 8.90 9.86 -3.06
C HIS A 109 8.46 9.20 -1.74
N ILE A 110 8.39 9.94 -0.63
CA ILE A 110 7.95 9.37 0.65
C ILE A 110 6.48 8.96 0.59
N GLN A 111 5.63 9.77 -0.03
CA GLN A 111 4.24 9.42 -0.24
C GLN A 111 4.10 8.18 -1.11
N LEU A 112 4.93 8.05 -2.15
CA LEU A 112 4.95 6.87 -3.00
C LEU A 112 5.29 5.60 -2.22
N VAL A 113 6.32 5.67 -1.36
CA VAL A 113 6.70 4.57 -0.48
C VAL A 113 5.54 4.23 0.45
N ALA A 114 4.93 5.24 1.09
CA ALA A 114 3.81 5.04 2.00
C ALA A 114 2.62 4.36 1.32
N VAL A 115 2.26 4.74 0.09
CA VAL A 115 1.18 4.10 -0.67
C VAL A 115 1.46 2.60 -0.90
N LEU A 116 2.72 2.22 -1.09
CA LEU A 116 3.11 0.83 -1.37
C LEU A 116 3.27 -0.02 -0.11
N THR A 117 3.82 0.54 0.96
CA THR A 117 4.26 -0.21 2.15
C THR A 117 3.29 -0.11 3.33
N THR A 118 2.42 0.90 3.37
CA THR A 118 1.41 1.02 4.44
C THR A 118 0.42 -0.14 4.34
N ARG A 119 0.16 -0.78 5.48
CA ARG A 119 -0.86 -1.83 5.60
C ARG A 119 -2.23 -1.18 5.80
N TRP A 120 -3.21 -1.63 5.03
CA TRP A 120 -4.58 -1.15 5.09
C TRP A 120 -5.50 -2.28 5.51
N ASN A 121 -6.44 -2.00 6.40
CA ASN A 121 -7.55 -2.91 6.68
C ASN A 121 -8.66 -2.66 5.63
N PRO A 122 -9.13 -3.69 4.89
CA PRO A 122 -10.23 -3.55 3.92
C PRO A 122 -11.51 -2.96 4.52
N LEU A 123 -11.77 -3.21 5.80
CA LEU A 123 -12.96 -2.78 6.53
C LEU A 123 -12.81 -1.36 7.13
N ALA A 124 -11.66 -0.70 6.96
CA ALA A 124 -11.45 0.64 7.49
C ALA A 124 -12.47 1.64 6.90
N GLY A 125 -13.32 2.20 7.76
CA GLY A 125 -14.40 3.11 7.37
C GLY A 125 -15.71 2.43 6.96
N ALA A 126 -15.88 1.14 7.24
CA ALA A 126 -17.17 0.44 7.15
C ALA A 126 -18.08 0.78 8.35
N THR A 127 -19.39 0.63 8.16
CA THR A 127 -20.38 0.71 9.26
C THR A 127 -20.24 -0.50 10.18
N SER A 128 -20.55 -0.35 11.47
CA SER A 128 -20.54 -1.43 12.48
C SER A 128 -21.25 -2.69 11.99
N ASP A 129 -22.39 -2.54 11.34
CA ASP A 129 -23.22 -3.65 10.87
C ASP A 129 -22.49 -4.51 9.83
N ILE A 130 -21.69 -3.88 8.96
CA ILE A 130 -20.91 -4.59 7.93
C ILE A 130 -19.74 -5.33 8.57
N VAL A 131 -19.08 -4.69 9.54
CA VAL A 131 -17.97 -5.33 10.27
C VAL A 131 -18.46 -6.57 11.00
N GLU A 132 -19.63 -6.49 11.63
CA GLU A 132 -20.25 -7.60 12.34
C GLU A 132 -20.71 -8.73 11.40
N GLN A 133 -21.27 -8.40 10.23
CA GLN A 133 -21.61 -9.40 9.22
C GLN A 133 -20.36 -10.14 8.70
N VAL A 134 -19.26 -9.41 8.48
CA VAL A 134 -18.00 -10.01 8.02
C VAL A 134 -17.39 -10.89 9.11
N SER A 135 -17.40 -10.47 10.38
CA SER A 135 -16.88 -11.29 11.48
C SER A 135 -17.69 -12.59 11.67
N GLN A 136 -19.01 -12.54 11.51
CA GLN A 136 -19.89 -13.70 11.60
C GLN A 136 -19.69 -14.70 10.45
N SER A 137 -19.35 -14.22 9.25
CA SER A 137 -19.18 -15.06 8.05
C SER A 137 -17.78 -15.66 7.90
N VAL A 138 -16.74 -14.99 8.41
CA VAL A 138 -15.34 -15.44 8.30
C VAL A 138 -14.96 -16.41 9.43
N GLY A 139 -15.70 -16.45 10.54
CA GLY A 139 -15.53 -17.48 11.57
C GLY A 139 -14.23 -17.33 12.38
N GLY A 140 -14.16 -16.29 13.22
CA GLY A 140 -13.12 -16.13 14.25
C GLY A 140 -12.17 -14.96 14.02
N ASP A 141 -11.69 -14.37 15.13
CA ASP A 141 -10.84 -13.18 15.22
C ASP A 141 -9.49 -13.28 14.49
N GLU A 142 -9.06 -14.47 14.08
CA GLU A 142 -7.70 -14.71 13.58
C GLU A 142 -7.43 -14.20 12.15
N ASP A 143 -8.46 -14.06 11.31
CA ASP A 143 -8.34 -13.53 9.92
C ASP A 143 -8.84 -12.09 9.76
N ILE A 144 -9.41 -11.50 10.83
CA ILE A 144 -9.92 -10.11 10.82
C ILE A 144 -8.77 -9.09 10.79
N ASP A 145 -7.57 -9.49 11.25
CA ASP A 145 -6.35 -8.68 11.22
C ASP A 145 -5.56 -8.84 9.89
N SER A 146 -6.28 -9.02 8.78
CA SER A 146 -5.75 -9.16 7.41
C SER A 146 -5.26 -7.83 6.81
N ALA A 147 -4.80 -6.90 7.65
CA ALA A 147 -4.20 -5.66 7.18
C ALA A 147 -3.03 -6.00 6.27
N GLN A 148 -3.09 -5.60 4.99
CA GLN A 148 -2.08 -5.89 3.98
C GLN A 148 -1.70 -4.60 3.26
N SER A 149 -0.45 -4.54 2.83
CA SER A 149 0.05 -3.43 2.01
C SER A 149 -0.25 -3.65 0.53
N ALA A 150 -0.17 -2.57 -0.25
CA ALA A 150 -0.39 -2.68 -1.70
C ALA A 150 0.65 -3.58 -2.36
N ILE A 151 1.90 -3.57 -1.91
CA ILE A 151 2.93 -4.45 -2.48
C ILE A 151 2.68 -5.93 -2.14
N GLU A 152 2.25 -6.24 -0.91
CA GLU A 152 1.88 -7.61 -0.51
C GLU A 152 0.69 -8.13 -1.33
N MET A 153 -0.35 -7.30 -1.50
CA MET A 153 -1.51 -7.66 -2.31
C MET A 153 -1.14 -7.84 -3.79
N ALA A 154 -0.26 -7.01 -4.33
CA ALA A 154 0.25 -7.16 -5.70
C ALA A 154 1.00 -8.48 -5.89
N ILE A 155 1.82 -8.89 -4.91
CA ILE A 155 2.55 -10.16 -4.93
C ILE A 155 1.57 -11.34 -4.82
N SER A 156 0.67 -11.31 -3.82
CA SER A 156 -0.33 -12.37 -3.59
C SER A 156 -1.16 -12.64 -4.84
N THR A 157 -1.59 -11.58 -5.52
CA THR A 157 -2.42 -11.70 -6.70
C THR A 157 -1.60 -11.90 -8.01
N LYS A 158 -0.26 -11.89 -7.96
CA LYS A 158 0.63 -12.00 -9.14
C LYS A 158 0.44 -10.86 -10.16
N ALA A 159 0.32 -9.63 -9.69
CA ALA A 159 0.21 -8.42 -10.51
C ALA A 159 1.56 -8.03 -11.18
N LYS A 160 1.97 -8.80 -12.19
CA LYS A 160 3.31 -8.70 -12.81
C LYS A 160 3.56 -7.35 -13.46
N ALA A 161 2.58 -6.76 -14.15
CA ALA A 161 2.76 -5.47 -14.82
C ALA A 161 2.90 -4.35 -13.79
N PHE A 162 2.11 -4.41 -12.71
CA PHE A 162 2.21 -3.46 -11.61
C PHE A 162 3.57 -3.52 -10.92
N LEU A 163 4.03 -4.72 -10.59
CA LEU A 163 5.33 -4.94 -9.94
C LEU A 163 6.49 -4.54 -10.86
N ALA A 164 6.40 -4.83 -12.17
CA ALA A 164 7.41 -4.45 -13.14
C ALA A 164 7.42 -2.95 -13.51
N SER A 165 6.42 -2.19 -13.07
CA SER A 165 6.35 -0.76 -13.40
C SER A 165 7.55 0.02 -12.83
N PRO A 166 8.12 1.00 -13.55
CA PRO A 166 9.31 1.74 -13.10
C PRO A 166 9.12 2.42 -11.74
N VAL A 167 7.89 2.87 -11.46
CA VAL A 167 7.55 3.55 -10.21
C VAL A 167 7.59 2.57 -9.03
N SER A 168 7.01 1.37 -9.18
CA SER A 168 7.10 0.30 -8.17
C SER A 168 8.55 -0.18 -7.99
N GLN A 169 9.25 -0.44 -9.10
CA GLN A 169 10.64 -0.92 -9.08
C GLN A 169 11.59 0.08 -8.42
N LYS A 170 11.37 1.38 -8.59
CA LYS A 170 12.16 2.41 -7.88
C LYS A 170 12.08 2.20 -6.37
N VAL A 171 10.87 2.08 -5.82
CA VAL A 171 10.67 1.86 -4.38
C VAL A 171 11.26 0.53 -3.94
N VAL A 172 11.06 -0.55 -4.69
CA VAL A 172 11.65 -1.87 -4.37
C VAL A 172 13.17 -1.81 -4.34
N ASN A 173 13.80 -1.15 -5.30
CA ASN A 173 15.26 -0.98 -5.34
C ASN A 173 15.77 -0.11 -4.21
N ASP A 174 15.02 0.93 -3.82
CA ASP A 174 15.38 1.80 -2.70
C ASP A 174 15.24 1.09 -1.35
N ILE A 175 14.26 0.18 -1.20
CA ILE A 175 14.17 -0.73 -0.06
C ILE A 175 15.34 -1.72 -0.08
N TYR A 176 15.61 -2.38 -1.22
CA TYR A 176 16.68 -3.36 -1.36
C TYR A 176 18.07 -2.80 -1.09
N SER A 177 18.35 -1.58 -1.57
CA SER A 177 19.62 -0.89 -1.32
C SER A 177 19.73 -0.30 0.08
N GLY A 178 18.69 -0.41 0.91
CA GLY A 178 18.65 0.15 2.26
C GLY A 178 18.56 1.68 2.32
N ARG A 179 18.21 2.34 1.20
CA ARG A 179 17.91 3.78 1.16
C ARG A 179 16.57 4.13 1.79
N ILE A 180 15.63 3.20 1.80
CA ILE A 180 14.37 3.33 2.54
C ILE A 180 14.39 2.35 3.70
N VAL A 181 14.05 2.85 4.88
CA VAL A 181 13.87 2.05 6.09
C VAL A 181 12.46 2.29 6.61
N PHE A 182 11.76 1.22 6.94
CA PHE A 182 10.42 1.26 7.53
C PHE A 182 10.19 -0.01 8.34
N THR A 183 9.29 0.04 9.31
CA THR A 183 8.88 -1.16 10.06
C THR A 183 7.70 -1.84 9.38
N LEU A 184 7.82 -3.15 9.16
CA LEU A 184 6.69 -4.03 8.83
C LEU A 184 6.16 -4.62 10.14
N SER A 185 4.94 -4.27 10.54
CA SER A 185 4.28 -4.96 11.65
C SER A 185 3.87 -6.36 11.19
N GLY A 186 4.54 -7.38 11.72
CA GLY A 186 4.19 -8.78 11.50
C GLY A 186 3.31 -9.30 12.64
N SER A 187 2.12 -9.79 12.32
CA SER A 187 1.22 -10.43 13.31
C SER A 187 1.77 -11.78 13.81
N ARG A 188 2.67 -12.43 13.05
CA ARG A 188 3.20 -13.78 13.32
C ARG A 188 4.67 -13.80 13.79
N SER A 189 5.11 -12.83 14.58
CA SER A 189 6.48 -12.85 15.14
C SER A 189 6.50 -13.40 16.57
N ILE A 190 7.28 -14.46 16.82
CA ILE A 190 7.48 -15.06 18.15
C ILE A 190 8.10 -14.05 19.14
N LEU A 191 8.91 -13.13 18.62
CA LEU A 191 9.41 -11.96 19.34
C LEU A 191 8.78 -10.72 18.73
N ALA A 192 7.98 -9.99 19.50
CA ALA A 192 7.43 -8.72 19.03
C ALA A 192 8.56 -7.70 18.88
N ASP A 193 9.17 -7.61 17.70
CA ASP A 193 10.12 -6.55 17.27
C ASP A 193 9.38 -5.21 17.03
N ASN A 194 8.26 -5.02 17.75
CA ASN A 194 7.38 -3.86 17.67
C ASN A 194 7.72 -2.83 18.75
N TYR A 195 8.76 -3.03 19.56
CA TYR A 195 9.11 -2.12 20.66
C TYR A 195 9.54 -0.72 20.18
N LYS A 196 9.95 -0.59 18.91
CA LYS A 196 10.27 0.71 18.30
C LYS A 196 9.79 0.78 16.84
N PRO A 197 8.49 1.05 16.60
CA PRO A 197 7.98 1.22 15.25
C PRO A 197 8.68 2.42 14.61
N ARG A 198 9.24 2.23 13.42
CA ARG A 198 9.88 3.29 12.65
C ARG A 198 8.94 3.73 11.54
N ALA A 199 8.72 5.03 11.49
CA ALA A 199 8.11 5.65 10.33
C ALA A 199 8.99 5.45 9.09
N ILE A 200 8.45 5.77 7.92
CA ILE A 200 9.19 5.69 6.66
C ILE A 200 10.30 6.74 6.68
N GLU A 201 11.55 6.30 6.65
CA GLU A 201 12.74 7.16 6.69
C GLU A 201 13.61 6.92 5.45
N ILE A 202 14.12 8.01 4.87
CA ILE A 202 15.10 7.96 3.79
C ILE A 202 16.49 7.97 4.42
N TYR A 203 17.20 6.86 4.31
CA TYR A 203 18.56 6.68 4.81
C TYR A 203 19.59 7.19 3.80
N ASN A 204 20.46 8.10 4.27
CA ASN A 204 21.61 8.56 3.52
C ASN A 204 22.90 7.93 4.06
N SER A 205 23.43 6.94 3.33
CA SER A 205 24.65 6.22 3.72
C SER A 205 25.90 7.09 3.76
N ARG A 206 25.94 8.24 3.08
CA ARG A 206 27.10 9.14 3.06
C ARG A 206 27.19 10.03 4.31
N ASN A 207 26.03 10.34 4.89
CA ASN A 207 25.94 11.20 6.07
C ASN A 207 25.73 10.40 7.36
N ALA A 208 25.53 9.09 7.25
CA ALA A 208 25.29 8.23 8.40
C ALA A 208 26.58 7.94 9.16
N PRO A 209 26.54 7.92 10.50
CA PRO A 209 27.67 7.49 11.31
C PRO A 209 27.98 6.02 11.03
N PHE A 210 29.25 5.63 11.16
CA PHE A 210 29.72 4.25 10.94
C PHE A 210 28.90 3.21 11.74
N LEU A 211 28.47 3.55 12.96
CA LEU A 211 27.63 2.71 13.80
C LEU A 211 26.51 3.54 14.46
N ASP A 212 25.30 3.44 13.91
CA ASP A 212 24.12 4.05 14.52
C ASP A 212 23.49 3.12 15.56
N HIS A 213 23.74 3.43 16.83
CA HIS A 213 23.25 2.65 17.96
C HIS A 213 21.72 2.74 18.10
N TYR A 214 21.07 3.78 17.56
CA TYR A 214 19.61 3.87 17.53
C TYR A 214 18.98 2.94 16.49
N ARG A 215 19.79 2.40 15.57
CA ARG A 215 19.38 1.44 14.54
C ARG A 215 19.63 -0.01 14.94
N SER A 216 20.57 -0.28 15.84
CA SER A 216 20.86 -1.63 16.33
C SER A 216 19.71 -2.17 17.17
N ALA A 217 19.30 -3.41 16.91
CA ALA A 217 18.24 -4.10 17.67
C ALA A 217 18.66 -4.48 19.10
N ILE A 218 19.88 -4.12 19.50
CA ILE A 218 20.50 -4.55 20.76
C ILE A 218 20.27 -3.46 21.81
N HIS A 219 19.77 -3.87 22.99
CA HIS A 219 19.63 -2.98 24.13
C HIS A 219 21.02 -2.49 24.60
N ARG A 220 21.12 -1.17 24.82
CA ARG A 220 22.33 -0.47 25.25
C ARG A 220 22.91 -1.11 26.51
N ARG A 221 24.04 -1.83 26.38
CA ARG A 221 25.11 -1.97 27.38
C ARG A 221 26.31 -2.73 26.80
N ILE A 222 27.22 -1.99 26.17
CA ILE A 222 28.65 -2.29 26.29
C ILE A 222 29.23 -1.00 26.87
N PRO A 223 29.65 -0.96 28.15
CA PRO A 223 30.47 0.14 28.60
C PRO A 223 31.75 0.07 27.77
N ILE A 224 32.03 1.16 27.08
CA ILE A 224 33.32 1.36 26.43
C ILE A 224 34.33 1.28 27.58
N LEU A 225 35.08 0.18 27.66
CA LEU A 225 36.20 0.08 28.58
C LEU A 225 37.26 1.02 28.02
N ASP A 226 37.37 2.20 28.64
CA ASP A 226 38.56 3.04 28.52
C ASP A 226 39.76 2.20 28.98
N PHE A 227 40.71 1.99 28.07
CA PHE A 227 42.06 1.49 28.35
C PHE A 227 43.06 2.60 28.05
#